data_AF-A0A662UL78-F1
#
_entry.id   AF-A0A662UL78-F1
#
_cell.length_a   1.000
_cell.length_b   1.000
_cell.length_c   1.000
_cell.angle_alpha   90.00
_cell.angle_beta   90.00
_cell.angle_gamma   90.00
#
_symmetry.space_group_name_H-M   'P 1'
#
loop_
_entity.id
_entity.type
_entity.pdbx_description
1 polymer ?
#
loop_
_entity_poly.entity_id
_entity_poly.type
_entity_poly.pdbx_seq_one_letter_code
_entity_poly.pdbx_strand_id
1 'polypeptide(L)'
;MLVAVHASPRERFRRLKSRGRPDDPTTWEEFVERDMRELELGIGNVIALADVMIVNEYYPLNVISQEALKRVREVLSKVVHAESRG
;
A
#
# COMPACT_ATOMS: atom_id res chain seq x y z
N MET A 1 -3.83 12.02 -7.78
CA MET A 1 -4.31 10.68 -7.41
C MET A 1 -3.29 10.00 -6.53
N LEU A 2 -3.71 9.55 -5.35
CA LEU A 2 -2.95 8.82 -4.36
C LEU A 2 -3.44 7.37 -4.31
N VAL A 3 -2.50 6.42 -4.33
CA VAL A 3 -2.80 4.98 -4.24
C VAL A 3 -2.03 4.39 -3.06
N ALA A 4 -2.77 3.91 -2.06
CA ALA A 4 -2.20 3.20 -0.93
C ALA A 4 -2.22 1.68 -1.17
N VAL A 5 -1.12 1.00 -0.84
CA VAL A 5 -1.06 -0.47 -0.81
C VAL A 5 -0.94 -0.91 0.64
N HIS A 6 -2.00 -1.52 1.15
CA HIS A 6 -2.07 -2.01 2.52
C HIS A 6 -1.76 -3.51 2.57
N ALA A 7 -1.02 -3.93 3.58
CA ALA A 7 -0.86 -5.32 4.00
C ALA A 7 -0.74 -5.32 5.52
N SER A 8 -1.14 -6.40 6.19
CA SER A 8 -1.04 -6.53 7.64
C SER A 8 0.42 -6.45 8.13
N PRO A 9 0.68 -5.98 9.36
CA PRO A 9 2.04 -5.96 9.93
C PRO A 9 2.74 -7.33 9.85
N ARG A 10 1.98 -8.41 10.08
CA ARG A 10 2.46 -9.79 9.96
C ARG A 10 2.96 -10.12 8.55
N GLU A 11 2.18 -9.79 7.52
CA GLU A 11 2.59 -10.02 6.13
C GLU A 11 3.76 -9.15 5.71
N ARG A 12 3.80 -7.88 6.13
CA ARG A 12 4.92 -6.98 5.87
C ARG A 12 6.21 -7.54 6.47
N PHE A 13 6.19 -7.92 7.74
CA PHE A 13 7.35 -8.51 8.41
C PHE A 13 7.82 -9.79 7.74
N ARG A 14 6.89 -10.72 7.44
CA ARG A 14 7.21 -11.98 6.76
C ARG A 14 7.93 -11.73 5.42
N ARG A 15 7.45 -10.78 4.63
CA ARG A 15 8.04 -10.43 3.32
C ARG A 15 9.40 -9.77 3.46
N LEU A 16 9.53 -8.79 4.35
CA LEU A 16 10.80 -8.11 4.64
C LEU A 16 11.86 -9.10 5.11
N LYS A 17 11.52 -9.99 6.05
CA LYS A 17 12.42 -11.04 6.52
C LYS A 17 12.85 -12.00 5.41
N SER A 18 11.95 -12.33 4.47
CA SER A 18 12.27 -13.21 3.34
C SER A 18 13.09 -12.56 2.23
N ARG A 19 13.15 -11.21 2.20
CA ARG A 19 13.79 -10.45 1.13
C ARG A 19 15.32 -10.44 1.26
N GLY A 20 15.84 -10.48 2.48
CA GLY A 20 17.27 -10.66 2.76
C GLY A 20 18.17 -9.47 2.43
N ARG A 21 17.64 -8.23 2.41
CA ARG A 21 18.50 -7.04 2.27
C ARG A 21 19.21 -6.71 3.59
N PRO A 22 20.39 -6.05 3.54
CA PRO A 22 21.12 -5.65 4.75
C PRO A 22 20.31 -4.77 5.72
N ASP A 23 19.34 -4.01 5.22
CA ASP A 23 18.46 -3.11 5.99
C ASP A 23 17.11 -3.73 6.39
N ASP A 24 16.89 -5.01 6.10
CA ASP A 24 15.65 -5.69 6.48
C ASP A 24 15.62 -6.03 7.98
N PRO A 25 14.47 -5.84 8.67
CA PRO A 25 14.32 -6.23 10.06
C PRO A 25 14.47 -7.75 10.19
N THR A 26 15.31 -8.16 11.12
CA THR A 26 15.59 -9.57 11.45
C THR A 26 14.68 -10.07 12.56
N THR A 27 14.25 -9.17 13.46
CA THR A 27 13.34 -9.40 14.58
C THR A 27 12.02 -8.67 14.42
N TRP A 28 11.01 -9.08 15.19
CA TRP A 28 9.71 -8.41 15.18
C TRP A 28 9.79 -7.00 15.77
N GLU A 29 10.64 -6.84 16.78
CA GLU A 29 10.90 -5.59 17.49
C GLU A 29 11.51 -4.55 16.54
N GLU A 30 12.54 -4.92 15.77
CA GLU A 30 13.15 -4.07 14.73
C GLU A 30 12.12 -3.65 13.67
N PHE A 31 11.21 -4.55 13.32
CA PHE A 31 10.11 -4.25 12.40
C PHE A 31 9.15 -3.23 13.01
N VAL A 32 8.72 -3.41 14.26
CA VAL A 32 7.80 -2.48 14.94
C VAL A 32 8.44 -1.10 15.10
N GLU A 33 9.70 -1.02 15.53
CA GLU A 33 10.43 0.25 15.64
C GLU A 33 10.52 0.98 14.29
N ARG A 34 10.81 0.25 13.22
CA ARG A 34 10.81 0.80 11.87
C ARG A 34 9.41 1.27 11.46
N ASP A 35 8.37 0.47 11.68
CA ASP A 35 7.00 0.78 11.29
C ASP A 35 6.47 2.03 12.04
N MET A 36 6.82 2.17 13.33
CA MET A 36 6.50 3.35 14.13
C MET A 36 7.20 4.60 13.61
N ARG A 37 8.49 4.53 13.24
CA ARG A 37 9.19 5.67 12.63
C ARG A 37 8.51 6.15 11.34
N GLU A 38 8.05 5.24 10.49
CA GLU A 38 7.32 5.62 9.26
C GLU A 38 5.96 6.29 9.59
N LEU A 39 5.27 5.80 10.62
CA LEU A 39 4.03 6.42 11.10
C LEU A 39 4.27 7.83 11.66
N GLU A 40 5.34 8.03 12.41
CA GLU A 40 5.77 9.34 12.92
C GLU A 40 6.13 10.31 11.79
N LEU A 41 6.71 9.81 10.68
CA LEU A 41 6.93 10.59 9.45
C LEU A 41 5.63 10.95 8.71
N GLY A 42 4.49 10.40 9.15
CA GLY A 42 3.18 10.76 8.63
C GLY A 42 2.67 9.88 7.49
N ILE A 43 3.27 8.70 7.24
CA ILE A 43 2.80 7.80 6.17
C ILE A 43 1.32 7.40 6.38
N GLY A 44 0.88 7.30 7.63
CA GLY A 44 -0.51 7.02 7.98
C GLY A 44 -1.48 8.07 7.44
N ASN A 45 -1.08 9.34 7.42
CA ASN A 45 -1.88 10.43 6.86
C ASN A 45 -2.02 10.28 5.34
N VAL A 46 -0.93 9.94 4.64
CA VAL A 46 -0.95 9.73 3.19
C VAL A 46 -1.83 8.54 2.82
N ILE A 47 -1.76 7.45 3.61
CA ILE A 47 -2.62 6.27 3.43
C ILE A 47 -4.09 6.63 3.65
N ALA A 48 -4.41 7.39 4.70
CA ALA A 48 -5.77 7.79 5.02
C ALA A 48 -6.41 8.70 3.95
N LEU A 49 -5.58 9.46 3.22
CA LEU A 49 -6.01 10.36 2.15
C LEU A 49 -6.01 9.69 0.75
N ALA A 50 -5.75 8.39 0.66
CA ALA A 50 -5.63 7.73 -0.63
C ALA A 50 -6.97 7.66 -1.38
N ASP A 51 -6.96 8.02 -2.67
CA ASP A 51 -8.12 7.86 -3.58
C ASP A 51 -8.44 6.38 -3.81
N VAL A 52 -7.42 5.54 -3.78
CA VAL A 52 -7.52 4.09 -3.94
C VAL A 52 -6.69 3.40 -2.86
N MET A 53 -7.31 2.46 -2.15
CA MET A 53 -6.59 1.52 -1.28
C MET A 53 -6.64 0.12 -1.87
N ILE A 54 -5.47 -0.49 -2.09
CA ILE A 54 -5.29 -1.87 -2.55
C ILE A 54 -4.85 -2.73 -1.37
N VAL A 55 -5.56 -3.83 -1.10
CA VAL A 55 -5.22 -4.76 -0.02
C VAL A 55 -4.41 -5.93 -0.57
N ASN A 56 -3.11 -5.94 -0.28
CA ASN A 56 -2.15 -6.97 -0.66
C ASN A 56 -1.97 -7.99 0.48
N GLU A 57 -3.04 -8.73 0.76
CA GLU A 57 -3.12 -9.68 1.88
C GLU A 57 -3.42 -11.09 1.34
N TYR A 58 -2.48 -12.04 1.49
CA TYR A 58 -2.56 -13.46 1.06
C TYR A 58 -2.86 -13.77 -0.42
N TYR A 59 -3.29 -12.81 -1.23
CA TYR A 59 -3.62 -13.06 -2.63
C TYR A 59 -2.38 -13.14 -3.54
N PRO A 60 -2.44 -13.96 -4.61
CA PRO A 60 -1.43 -13.95 -5.66
C PRO A 60 -1.28 -12.58 -6.33
N LEU A 61 -0.07 -12.28 -6.81
CA LEU A 61 0.27 -10.99 -7.42
C LEU A 61 -0.66 -10.64 -8.59
N ASN A 62 -1.01 -11.60 -9.46
CA ASN A 62 -1.88 -11.36 -10.59
C ASN A 62 -3.28 -10.90 -10.17
N VAL A 63 -3.83 -11.43 -9.07
CA VAL A 63 -5.14 -11.03 -8.53
C VAL A 63 -5.07 -9.60 -8.02
N ILE A 64 -4.04 -9.27 -7.25
CA ILE A 64 -3.84 -7.92 -6.70
C ILE A 64 -3.61 -6.91 -7.83
N SER A 65 -2.82 -7.26 -8.85
CA SER A 65 -2.55 -6.40 -10.00
C SER A 65 -3.81 -6.12 -10.82
N GLN A 66 -4.67 -7.11 -11.02
CA GLN A 66 -5.96 -6.93 -11.70
C GLN A 66 -6.88 -5.98 -10.91
N GLU A 67 -7.01 -6.18 -9.60
CA GLU A 67 -7.81 -5.31 -8.74
C GLU A 67 -7.26 -3.88 -8.72
N ALA A 68 -5.94 -3.72 -8.64
CA ALA A 68 -5.30 -2.41 -8.70
C ALA A 68 -5.61 -1.67 -10.01
N LEU A 69 -5.46 -2.34 -11.16
CA LEU A 69 -5.77 -1.76 -12.45
C LEU A 69 -7.25 -1.38 -12.58
N LYS A 70 -8.15 -2.23 -12.06
CA LYS A 70 -9.59 -1.96 -12.06
C LYS A 70 -9.91 -0.70 -11.27
N ARG A 71 -9.49 -0.61 -10.00
CA ARG A 71 -9.80 0.53 -9.13
C ARG A 71 -9.21 1.84 -9.64
N VAL A 72 -7.97 1.80 -10.13
CA VAL A 72 -7.34 3.00 -10.71
C VAL A 72 -8.12 3.51 -11.93
N ARG A 73 -8.56 2.60 -12.82
CA ARG A 73 -9.39 2.99 -13.97
C ARG A 73 -10.73 3.59 -13.56
N GLU A 74 -11.36 3.07 -12.52
CA GLU A 74 -12.64 3.59 -12.01
C GLU A 74 -12.50 5.01 -11.45
N VAL A 75 -11.38 5.34 -10.80
CA VAL A 75 -11.13 6.71 -10.32
C VAL A 75 -10.82 7.64 -11.49
N LEU A 76 -9.93 7.22 -12.40
CA LEU A 76 -9.55 8.04 -13.55
C LEU A 76 -10.74 8.33 -14.48
N SER A 77 -11.64 7.37 -14.69
CA SER A 77 -12.82 7.60 -15.53
C SER A 77 -13.73 8.68 -14.96
N LYS A 78 -13.93 8.71 -13.63
CA LYS A 78 -14.73 9.75 -12.96
C LYS A 78 -14.13 11.15 -13.14
N VAL A 79 -12.81 11.28 -13.09
CA VAL A 79 -12.12 12.56 -13.30
C VAL A 79 -12.32 13.06 -14.73
N VAL A 80 -12.06 12.20 -15.73
CA VAL A 80 -12.23 12.56 -17.15
C VAL A 80 -13.67 12.99 -17.47
N HIS A 81 -14.67 12.32 -16.89
CA HIS A 81 -16.07 12.67 -17.10
C HIS A 81 -16.51 13.93 -16.35
N ALA A 82 -15.86 14.27 -15.24
CA ALA A 82 -16.10 15.52 -14.52
C ALA A 82 -15.56 16.72 -15.32
N GLU A 83 -14.37 16.58 -15.91
CA GLU A 83 -13.75 17.63 -16.74
C GLU A 83 -14.48 17.87 -18.06
N SER A 84 -15.16 16.86 -18.61
CA SER A 84 -15.92 16.99 -19.87
C SER A 84 -17.28 17.70 -19.72
N ARG A 85 -17.69 18.06 -18.49
CA ARG A 85 -18.98 18.71 -18.19
C ARG A 85 -18.83 20.15 -17.67
N GLY A 86 -17.60 20.66 -17.57
CA GLY A 86 -17.29 22.06 -17.23
C GLY A 86 -16.83 22.82 -18.47
#